data_AF-K2SN24-F1
#
_entry.id   AF-K2SN24-F1
#
_cell.length_a   1.000
_cell.length_b   1.000
_cell.length_c   1.000
_cell.angle_alpha   90.00
_cell.angle_beta   90.00
_cell.angle_gamma   90.00
#
_symmetry.space_group_name_H-M   'P 1'
#
loop_
_entity.id
_entity.type
_entity.pdbx_description
1 polymer ?
#
loop_
_entity_poly.entity_id
_entity_poly.type
_entity_poly.pdbx_seq_one_letter_code
_entity_poly.pdbx_strand_id
1 'polypeptide(L)'
;MDLGVGSFVFSAGVVSARPLLKQQAGGNTLPLSTRLYASVRHSFPLLVLGLIRLYSVKGLDYAEHVTEYGVHWNFFFTLGFLPPFLALFDSAFALLPSFTALSILLGVSYEVVLDFTDLTAFIVTAPRTNLFNQNREGIFSFFGYLAIFLSGRATGMYVLPREAASDDTARRGSSLRKNGLKLAQDSIKELRTELARVRFNPFRVSAASIPQTKQLSSLLKRSTIGRLVFWAAVWSSLYVFSTSYYGLNLRVSRRLANLPYFLWVTAFNCGQLALFCAIETLFFPGIYAAKSQEEESRRAKEATSRVLNAFNRNGLALFLLANLLTGLVNLTIPTLRTTQMQSMAVLVAYMSILSGVALGLDAYNISIKV
;
A
#
# COMPACT_ATOMS: atom_id res chain seq x y z
N MET A 1 -2.78 15.11 3.59
CA MET A 1 -2.68 14.59 2.20
C MET A 1 -3.51 13.33 2.12
N ASP A 2 -4.26 13.17 1.04
CA ASP A 2 -5.07 11.96 0.84
C ASP A 2 -4.15 10.75 0.57
N LEU A 3 -4.10 9.84 1.55
CA LEU A 3 -3.32 8.62 1.52
C LEU A 3 -4.08 7.46 0.87
N GLY A 4 -5.42 7.52 0.79
CA GLY A 4 -6.26 6.36 0.48
C GLY A 4 -5.98 5.78 -0.90
N VAL A 5 -5.96 6.64 -1.92
CA VAL A 5 -5.66 6.28 -3.31
C VAL A 5 -4.27 5.64 -3.42
N GLY A 6 -3.24 6.29 -2.88
CA GLY A 6 -1.86 5.79 -2.91
C GLY A 6 -1.72 4.44 -2.20
N SER A 7 -2.34 4.28 -1.03
CA SER A 7 -2.37 3.00 -0.31
C SER A 7 -3.06 1.89 -1.10
N PHE A 8 -4.16 2.19 -1.78
CA PHE A 8 -4.84 1.19 -2.62
C PHE A 8 -3.96 0.75 -3.80
N VAL A 9 -3.27 1.70 -4.46
CA VAL A 9 -2.30 1.40 -5.53
C VAL A 9 -1.14 0.56 -5.00
N PHE A 10 -0.60 0.90 -3.82
CA PHE A 10 0.46 0.14 -3.17
C PHE A 10 0.00 -1.29 -2.84
N SER A 11 -1.18 -1.47 -2.25
CA SER A 11 -1.76 -2.78 -1.94
C SER A 11 -2.02 -3.61 -3.21
N ALA A 12 -2.52 -3.01 -4.29
CA ALA A 12 -2.66 -3.67 -5.58
C ALA A 12 -1.29 -4.14 -6.11
N GLY A 13 -0.26 -3.30 -5.95
CA GLY A 13 1.14 -3.64 -6.20
C GLY A 13 1.59 -4.88 -5.41
N VAL A 14 1.38 -4.90 -4.09
CA VAL A 14 1.70 -6.04 -3.21
C VAL A 14 1.05 -7.33 -3.72
N VAL A 15 -0.25 -7.30 -4.01
CA VAL A 15 -0.99 -8.50 -4.47
C VAL A 15 -0.49 -8.96 -5.85
N SER A 16 -0.08 -8.03 -6.71
CA SER A 16 0.48 -8.35 -8.05
C SER A 16 1.79 -9.15 -8.01
N ALA A 17 2.45 -9.27 -6.86
CA ALA A 17 3.63 -10.13 -6.69
C ALA A 17 3.28 -11.62 -6.64
N ARG A 18 2.04 -12.01 -6.28
CA ARG A 18 1.64 -13.43 -6.13
C ARG A 18 1.85 -14.26 -7.41
N PRO A 19 1.37 -13.84 -8.59
CA PRO A 19 1.57 -14.61 -9.82
C PRO A 19 3.06 -14.78 -10.16
N LEU A 20 3.90 -13.78 -9.85
CA LEU A 20 5.33 -13.82 -10.12
C LEU A 20 6.06 -14.79 -9.19
N LEU A 21 5.72 -14.79 -7.91
CA LEU A 21 6.26 -15.76 -6.95
C LEU A 21 5.89 -17.19 -7.35
N LYS A 22 4.64 -17.41 -7.79
CA LYS A 22 4.19 -18.71 -8.31
C LYS A 22 4.95 -19.12 -9.57
N GLN A 23 5.23 -18.16 -10.45
CA GLN A 23 6.01 -18.38 -11.67
C GLN A 23 7.47 -18.74 -11.36
N GLN A 24 8.11 -18.04 -10.41
CA GLN A 24 9.47 -18.32 -9.95
C GLN A 24 9.58 -19.70 -9.30
N ALA A 25 8.57 -20.10 -8.52
CA ALA A 25 8.51 -21.42 -7.89
C ALA A 25 8.25 -22.56 -8.88
N GLY A 26 7.47 -22.30 -9.94
CA GLY A 26 7.10 -23.30 -10.95
C GLY A 26 8.02 -23.41 -12.16
N GLY A 27 9.09 -22.60 -12.25
CA GLY A 27 10.10 -22.66 -13.32
C GLY A 27 9.63 -22.30 -14.74
N ASN A 28 8.33 -22.07 -14.96
CA ASN A 28 7.77 -21.79 -16.28
C ASN A 28 7.68 -20.29 -16.55
N THR A 29 8.30 -19.82 -17.64
CA THR A 29 8.07 -18.47 -18.16
C THR A 29 6.82 -18.42 -19.03
N LEU A 30 5.79 -17.68 -18.58
CA LEU A 30 4.59 -17.49 -19.39
C LEU A 30 4.88 -16.50 -20.53
N PRO A 31 4.38 -16.74 -21.75
CA PRO A 31 4.54 -15.82 -22.87
C PRO A 31 3.86 -14.47 -22.57
N LEU A 32 4.37 -13.40 -23.18
CA LEU A 32 3.92 -12.02 -22.97
C LEU A 32 2.41 -11.84 -23.24
N SER A 33 1.88 -12.49 -24.27
CA SER A 33 0.44 -12.47 -24.60
C SER A 33 -0.44 -13.03 -23.47
N THR A 34 -0.02 -14.14 -22.86
CA THR A 34 -0.76 -14.76 -21.75
C THR A 34 -0.72 -13.89 -20.50
N ARG A 35 0.41 -13.24 -20.22
CA ARG A 35 0.56 -12.30 -19.10
C ARG A 35 -0.27 -11.04 -19.30
N LEU A 36 -0.24 -10.45 -20.49
CA LEU A 36 -1.08 -9.31 -20.84
C LEU A 36 -2.57 -9.64 -20.73
N TYR A 37 -3.00 -10.76 -21.31
CA TYR A 37 -4.40 -11.20 -21.24
C TYR A 37 -4.86 -11.39 -19.79
N ALA A 38 -4.05 -12.05 -18.96
CA ALA A 38 -4.35 -12.22 -17.54
C ALA A 38 -4.45 -10.86 -16.81
N SER A 39 -3.50 -9.94 -17.03
CA SER A 39 -3.50 -8.61 -16.42
C SER A 39 -4.73 -7.80 -16.84
N VAL A 40 -5.10 -7.82 -18.12
CA VAL A 40 -6.29 -7.13 -18.63
C VAL A 40 -7.56 -7.73 -18.04
N ARG A 41 -7.68 -9.06 -17.98
CA ARG A 41 -8.83 -9.75 -17.38
C ARG A 41 -9.02 -9.37 -15.92
N HIS A 42 -7.95 -9.31 -15.13
CA HIS A 42 -8.02 -8.90 -13.73
C HIS A 42 -8.32 -7.41 -13.55
N SER A 43 -7.96 -6.57 -14.53
CA SER A 43 -8.21 -5.13 -14.51
C SER A 43 -9.59 -4.75 -15.05
N PHE A 44 -10.25 -5.67 -15.77
CA PHE A 44 -11.53 -5.42 -16.44
C PHE A 44 -12.65 -4.93 -15.50
N PRO A 45 -12.88 -5.52 -14.30
CA PRO A 45 -13.91 -5.02 -13.39
C PRO A 45 -13.68 -3.56 -12.97
N LEU A 46 -12.42 -3.16 -12.77
CA LEU A 46 -12.06 -1.79 -12.43
C LEU A 46 -12.29 -0.83 -13.60
N LEU A 47 -11.99 -1.25 -14.83
CA LEU A 47 -12.25 -0.44 -16.02
C LEU A 47 -13.76 -0.24 -16.25
N VAL A 48 -14.57 -1.29 -16.08
CA VAL A 48 -16.03 -1.19 -16.14
C VAL A 48 -16.55 -0.24 -15.06
N LEU A 49 -16.04 -0.34 -13.84
CA LEU A 49 -16.39 0.59 -12.77
C LEU A 49 -15.98 2.03 -13.09
N GLY A 50 -14.84 2.23 -13.75
CA GLY A 50 -14.40 3.52 -14.27
C GLY A 50 -15.37 4.11 -15.29
N LEU A 51 -15.93 3.28 -16.18
CA LEU A 51 -16.96 3.69 -17.14
C LEU A 51 -18.28 4.04 -16.44
N ILE A 52 -18.73 3.21 -15.48
CA ILE A 52 -19.93 3.49 -14.69
C ILE A 52 -19.78 4.82 -13.96
N ARG A 53 -18.64 5.05 -13.30
CA ARG A 53 -18.36 6.32 -12.62
C ARG A 53 -18.42 7.49 -13.59
N LEU A 54 -17.76 7.38 -14.75
CA LEU A 54 -17.77 8.43 -15.77
C LEU A 54 -19.19 8.76 -16.22
N TYR A 55 -20.01 7.74 -16.49
CA TYR A 55 -21.39 7.94 -16.92
C TYR A 55 -22.25 8.56 -15.83
N SER A 56 -22.19 8.03 -14.59
CA SER A 56 -22.98 8.55 -13.47
C SER A 56 -22.65 9.99 -13.11
N VAL A 57 -21.37 10.35 -13.10
CA VAL A 57 -20.93 11.70 -12.73
C VAL A 57 -21.34 12.72 -13.79
N LYS A 58 -21.22 12.37 -15.08
CA LYS A 58 -21.70 13.21 -16.18
C LYS A 58 -23.22 13.27 -16.31
N GLY A 59 -23.93 12.22 -15.91
CA GLY A 59 -25.40 12.18 -15.93
C GLY A 59 -26.08 12.89 -14.75
N LEU A 60 -25.34 13.18 -13.67
CA LEU A 60 -25.87 13.75 -12.43
C LEU A 60 -25.42 15.20 -12.18
N ASP A 61 -24.83 15.88 -13.17
CA ASP A 61 -24.24 17.24 -13.06
C ASP A 61 -23.38 17.43 -11.80
N TYR A 62 -22.64 16.37 -11.44
CA TYR A 62 -21.86 16.34 -10.23
C TYR A 62 -20.64 17.26 -10.35
N ALA A 63 -20.29 17.98 -9.29
CA ALA A 63 -19.12 18.86 -9.27
C ALA A 63 -17.81 18.05 -9.38
N GLU A 64 -17.32 17.88 -10.60
CA GLU A 64 -16.06 17.21 -10.87
C GLU A 64 -14.88 18.10 -10.48
N HIS A 65 -13.99 17.60 -9.61
CA HIS A 65 -12.66 18.17 -9.47
C HIS A 65 -11.80 17.75 -10.66
N VAL A 66 -12.05 18.37 -11.82
CA VAL A 66 -11.32 18.13 -13.08
C VAL A 66 -9.80 18.25 -12.89
N THR A 67 -9.36 19.05 -11.93
CA THR A 67 -7.95 19.22 -11.58
C THR A 67 -7.29 18.00 -10.93
N GLU A 68 -8.03 16.95 -10.56
CA GLU A 68 -7.45 15.73 -9.96
C GLU A 68 -7.05 14.69 -10.99
N TYR A 69 -7.94 14.35 -11.93
CA TYR A 69 -7.68 13.33 -12.95
C TYR A 69 -7.95 13.83 -14.38
N GLY A 70 -8.70 14.92 -14.55
CA GLY A 70 -9.19 15.38 -15.83
C GLY A 70 -10.70 15.24 -15.96
N VAL A 71 -11.21 15.42 -17.19
CA VAL A 71 -12.64 15.47 -17.51
C VAL A 71 -13.25 14.08 -17.72
N HIS A 72 -12.47 13.11 -18.18
CA HIS A 72 -12.95 11.75 -18.45
C HIS A 72 -12.18 10.68 -17.69
N TRP A 73 -10.95 10.97 -17.30
CA TRP A 73 -10.11 10.07 -16.54
C TRP A 73 -10.53 10.06 -15.07
N ASN A 74 -10.41 8.90 -14.44
CA ASN A 74 -10.68 8.76 -13.02
C ASN A 74 -9.75 7.71 -12.41
N PHE A 75 -9.77 7.63 -11.08
CA PHE A 75 -8.94 6.72 -10.30
C PHE A 75 -9.03 5.25 -10.75
N PHE A 76 -10.21 4.78 -11.18
CA PHE A 76 -10.38 3.39 -11.61
C PHE A 76 -9.67 3.11 -12.93
N PHE A 77 -9.62 4.09 -13.84
CA PHE A 77 -8.81 3.97 -15.04
C PHE A 77 -7.32 3.91 -14.71
N THR A 78 -6.82 4.79 -13.83
CA THR A 78 -5.43 4.70 -13.34
C THR A 78 -5.12 3.30 -12.82
N LEU A 79 -5.94 2.74 -11.93
CA LEU A 79 -5.74 1.39 -11.40
C LEU A 79 -5.85 0.30 -12.47
N GLY A 80 -6.83 0.38 -13.36
CA GLY A 80 -7.07 -0.62 -14.40
C GLY A 80 -5.96 -0.66 -15.45
N PHE A 81 -5.29 0.45 -15.72
CA PHE A 81 -4.19 0.50 -16.69
C PHE A 81 -2.82 0.14 -16.11
N LEU A 82 -2.63 0.19 -14.78
CA LEU A 82 -1.34 -0.12 -14.14
C LEU A 82 -0.84 -1.54 -14.44
N PRO A 83 -1.60 -2.63 -14.20
CA PRO A 83 -1.10 -3.99 -14.46
C PRO A 83 -0.84 -4.29 -15.96
N PRO A 84 -1.73 -3.92 -16.91
CA PRO A 84 -1.45 -4.07 -18.34
C PRO A 84 -0.23 -3.27 -18.79
N PHE A 85 -0.06 -2.03 -18.32
CA PHE A 85 1.10 -1.20 -18.66
C PHE A 85 2.40 -1.87 -18.21
N LEU A 86 2.46 -2.36 -16.97
CA LEU A 86 3.63 -3.09 -16.49
C LEU A 86 3.93 -4.35 -17.29
N ALA A 87 2.91 -5.11 -17.67
CA ALA A 87 3.09 -6.32 -18.47
C ALA A 87 3.56 -6.01 -19.91
N LEU A 88 3.18 -4.85 -20.46
CA LEU A 88 3.62 -4.39 -21.78
C LEU A 88 5.10 -3.98 -21.78
N PHE A 89 5.52 -3.26 -20.74
CA PHE A 89 6.88 -2.75 -20.60
C PHE A 89 7.81 -3.68 -19.79
N ASP A 90 7.36 -4.89 -19.49
CA ASP A 90 8.10 -5.86 -18.68
C ASP A 90 9.49 -6.16 -19.27
N SER A 91 9.60 -6.25 -20.60
CA SER A 91 10.88 -6.42 -21.30
C SER A 91 11.84 -5.24 -21.11
N ALA A 92 11.34 -4.01 -21.09
CA ALA A 92 12.16 -2.82 -20.83
C ALA A 92 12.62 -2.79 -19.36
N PHE A 93 11.77 -3.25 -18.44
CA PHE A 93 12.07 -3.32 -17.02
C PHE A 93 12.94 -4.51 -16.62
N ALA A 94 13.04 -5.55 -17.46
CA ALA A 94 13.90 -6.71 -17.22
C ALA A 94 15.40 -6.35 -17.12
N LEU A 95 15.82 -5.18 -17.63
CA LEU A 95 17.18 -4.66 -17.49
C LEU A 95 17.55 -4.35 -16.03
N LEU A 96 16.57 -4.07 -15.17
CA LEU A 96 16.76 -3.82 -13.74
C LEU A 96 16.09 -4.94 -12.93
N PRO A 97 16.85 -5.88 -12.33
CA PRO A 97 16.28 -7.02 -11.62
C PRO A 97 15.55 -6.65 -10.32
N SER A 98 15.63 -5.38 -9.88
CA SER A 98 15.04 -4.90 -8.61
C SER A 98 13.87 -3.93 -8.86
N PHE A 99 12.65 -4.36 -8.52
CA PHE A 99 11.45 -3.50 -8.55
C PHE A 99 11.60 -2.25 -7.66
N THR A 100 12.34 -2.35 -6.56
CA THR A 100 12.63 -1.18 -5.71
C THR A 100 13.47 -0.15 -6.45
N ALA A 101 14.56 -0.58 -7.10
CA ALA A 101 15.41 0.31 -7.87
C ALA A 101 14.63 0.95 -9.03
N LEU A 102 13.79 0.16 -9.70
CA LEU A 102 12.92 0.65 -10.77
C LEU A 102 11.91 1.70 -10.26
N SER A 103 11.29 1.47 -9.10
CA SER A 103 10.36 2.44 -8.50
C SER A 103 11.03 3.78 -8.15
N ILE A 104 12.26 3.72 -7.62
CA ILE A 104 13.05 4.93 -7.29
C ILE A 104 13.46 5.63 -8.59
N LEU A 105 13.99 4.90 -9.56
CA LEU A 105 14.41 5.47 -10.84
C LEU A 105 13.25 6.17 -11.54
N LEU A 106 12.08 5.53 -11.59
CA LEU A 106 10.88 6.10 -12.19
C LEU A 106 10.37 7.32 -11.42
N GLY A 107 10.33 7.26 -10.08
CA GLY A 107 9.87 8.38 -9.26
C GLY A 107 10.81 9.60 -9.36
N VAL A 108 12.12 9.35 -9.35
CA VAL A 108 13.13 10.42 -9.49
C VAL A 108 13.16 10.98 -10.90
N SER A 109 13.12 10.14 -11.94
CA SER A 109 13.10 10.63 -13.33
C SER A 109 11.83 11.43 -13.61
N TYR A 110 10.69 11.00 -13.08
CA TYR A 110 9.44 11.75 -13.17
C TYR A 110 9.52 13.11 -12.46
N GLU A 111 10.10 13.17 -11.26
CA GLU A 111 10.31 14.46 -10.57
C GLU A 111 11.24 15.39 -11.33
N VAL A 112 12.34 14.86 -11.87
CA VAL A 112 13.28 15.63 -12.69
C VAL A 112 12.55 16.20 -13.91
N VAL A 113 11.67 15.43 -14.56
CA VAL A 113 10.86 15.96 -15.66
C VAL A 113 9.88 17.02 -15.17
N LEU A 114 9.23 16.84 -14.01
CA LEU A 114 8.29 17.83 -13.46
C LEU A 114 8.94 19.18 -13.13
N ASP A 115 10.18 19.17 -12.63
CA ASP A 115 10.87 20.38 -12.16
C ASP A 115 11.74 21.05 -13.23
N PHE A 116 12.42 20.28 -14.07
CA PHE A 116 13.33 20.82 -15.10
C PHE A 116 12.65 21.08 -16.45
N THR A 117 11.36 20.76 -16.59
CA THR A 117 10.59 21.04 -17.81
C THR A 117 9.31 21.79 -17.48
N ASP A 118 8.65 22.34 -18.51
CA ASP A 118 7.36 23.02 -18.38
C ASP A 118 6.18 22.05 -18.11
N LEU A 119 6.44 20.78 -17.79
CA LEU A 119 5.40 19.78 -17.60
C LEU A 119 4.45 20.13 -16.45
N THR A 120 4.97 20.65 -15.33
CA THR A 120 4.12 21.08 -14.20
C THR A 120 3.18 22.21 -14.62
N ALA A 121 3.69 23.21 -15.34
CA ALA A 121 2.89 24.29 -15.88
C ALA A 121 1.84 23.73 -16.87
N PHE A 122 2.24 22.84 -17.78
CA PHE A 122 1.35 22.20 -18.73
C PHE A 122 0.20 21.45 -18.05
N ILE A 123 0.49 20.65 -17.02
CA ILE A 123 -0.54 19.89 -16.28
C ILE A 123 -1.52 20.82 -15.59
N VAL A 124 -1.06 21.92 -14.99
CA VAL A 124 -1.91 22.79 -14.17
C VAL A 124 -2.67 23.81 -15.02
N THR A 125 -2.03 24.48 -15.97
CA THR A 125 -2.55 25.71 -16.59
C THR A 125 -2.94 25.59 -18.07
N ALA A 126 -2.48 24.56 -18.80
CA ALA A 126 -2.73 24.51 -20.25
C ALA A 126 -4.24 24.47 -20.59
N PRO A 127 -4.66 24.91 -21.78
CA PRO A 127 -6.06 24.86 -22.19
C PRO A 127 -6.51 23.43 -22.52
N ARG A 128 -7.79 23.11 -22.30
CA ARG A 128 -8.39 21.78 -22.52
C ARG A 128 -8.96 21.63 -23.94
N THR A 129 -8.10 21.74 -24.95
CA THR A 129 -8.50 21.80 -26.36
C THR A 129 -8.84 20.46 -27.01
N ASN A 130 -8.20 19.36 -26.57
CA ASN A 130 -8.39 18.03 -27.13
C ASN A 130 -8.55 16.98 -26.01
N LEU A 131 -8.91 15.74 -26.37
CA LEU A 131 -9.16 14.66 -25.41
C LEU A 131 -7.93 14.36 -24.52
N PHE A 132 -6.72 14.51 -25.07
CA PHE A 132 -5.49 14.34 -24.31
C PHE A 132 -5.33 15.44 -23.23
N ASN A 133 -5.46 16.70 -23.61
CA ASN A 133 -5.35 17.86 -22.73
C ASN A 133 -6.46 17.89 -21.67
N GLN A 134 -7.62 17.31 -21.97
CA GLN A 134 -8.72 17.14 -21.02
C GLN A 134 -8.43 16.11 -19.92
N ASN A 135 -7.48 15.19 -20.13
CA ASN A 135 -7.17 14.07 -19.22
C ASN A 135 -5.71 14.07 -18.75
N ARG A 136 -4.97 15.14 -19.01
CA ARG A 136 -3.53 15.22 -18.77
C ARG A 136 -3.18 14.99 -17.30
N GLU A 137 -3.99 15.47 -16.35
CA GLU A 137 -3.75 15.32 -14.93
C GLU A 137 -3.66 13.83 -14.56
N GLY A 138 -4.62 13.02 -15.03
CA GLY A 138 -4.64 11.57 -14.84
C GLY A 138 -3.55 10.83 -15.63
N ILE A 139 -3.28 11.25 -16.86
CA ILE A 139 -2.27 10.63 -17.73
C ILE A 139 -0.85 10.82 -17.16
N PHE A 140 -0.49 12.02 -16.71
CA PHE A 140 0.86 12.27 -16.20
C PHE A 140 1.04 11.79 -14.76
N SER A 141 0.02 11.91 -13.90
CA SER A 141 0.09 11.33 -12.55
C SER A 141 0.20 9.79 -12.57
N PHE A 142 -0.17 9.14 -13.68
CA PHE A 142 0.01 7.70 -13.89
C PHE A 142 1.44 7.23 -13.63
N PHE A 143 2.47 8.01 -13.99
CA PHE A 143 3.87 7.64 -13.77
C PHE A 143 4.24 7.61 -12.28
N GLY A 144 3.74 8.58 -11.50
CA GLY A 144 3.87 8.58 -10.06
C GLY A 144 3.15 7.40 -9.40
N TYR A 145 1.92 7.09 -9.84
CA TYR A 145 1.19 5.90 -9.38
C TYR A 145 1.86 4.60 -9.79
N LEU A 146 2.52 4.54 -10.95
CA LEU A 146 3.30 3.41 -11.40
C LEU A 146 4.50 3.16 -10.47
N ALA A 147 5.18 4.21 -10.00
CA ALA A 147 6.24 4.09 -9.01
C ALA A 147 5.71 3.53 -7.67
N ILE A 148 4.56 4.03 -7.19
CA ILE A 148 3.88 3.50 -5.99
C ILE A 148 3.56 2.02 -6.18
N PHE A 149 2.96 1.65 -7.32
CA PHE A 149 2.59 0.26 -7.61
C PHE A 149 3.83 -0.67 -7.62
N LEU A 150 4.92 -0.24 -8.25
CA LEU A 150 6.17 -0.99 -8.32
C LEU A 150 6.80 -1.17 -6.93
N SER A 151 6.76 -0.16 -6.07
CA SER A 151 7.24 -0.28 -4.69
C SER A 151 6.37 -1.22 -3.84
N GLY A 152 5.06 -1.22 -4.07
CA GLY A 152 4.13 -2.18 -3.49
C GLY A 152 4.45 -3.60 -3.95
N ARG A 153 4.69 -3.80 -5.24
CA ARG A 153 5.11 -5.09 -5.81
C ARG A 153 6.43 -5.57 -5.22
N ALA A 154 7.43 -4.68 -5.10
CA ALA A 154 8.69 -4.97 -4.43
C ALA A 154 8.46 -5.44 -2.99
N THR A 155 7.54 -4.79 -2.27
CA THR A 155 7.13 -5.19 -0.91
C THR A 155 6.48 -6.57 -0.89
N GLY A 156 5.57 -6.84 -1.83
CA GLY A 156 4.95 -8.16 -1.98
C GLY A 156 5.94 -9.29 -2.19
N MET A 157 7.03 -9.07 -2.94
CA MET A 157 8.04 -10.09 -3.23
C MET A 157 8.73 -10.67 -1.99
N TYR A 158 8.81 -9.94 -0.88
CA TYR A 158 9.42 -10.44 0.37
C TYR A 158 8.42 -10.66 1.51
N VAL A 159 7.18 -10.17 1.39
CA VAL A 159 6.11 -10.40 2.39
C VAL A 159 5.31 -11.68 2.10
N LEU A 160 5.00 -11.95 0.83
CA LEU A 160 4.12 -13.05 0.41
C LEU A 160 4.74 -14.46 0.24
N PRO A 161 6.07 -14.69 0.13
CA PRO A 161 6.63 -16.02 -0.16
C PRO A 161 6.22 -17.16 0.78
N ARG A 162 5.71 -16.90 1.99
CA ARG A 162 5.17 -17.96 2.86
C ARG A 162 3.94 -18.66 2.28
N GLU A 163 3.18 -18.00 1.41
CA GLU A 163 2.03 -18.62 0.72
C GLU A 163 2.45 -19.45 -0.51
N ALA A 164 3.68 -19.24 -1.04
CA ALA A 164 4.14 -19.83 -2.29
C ALA A 164 5.26 -20.88 -2.12
N ALA A 165 5.89 -20.96 -0.95
CA ALA A 165 7.02 -21.85 -0.69
C ALA A 165 6.58 -23.20 -0.11
N SER A 166 7.21 -24.27 -0.59
CA SER A 166 7.16 -25.61 -0.01
C SER A 166 7.59 -25.62 1.48
N ASP A 167 7.04 -26.58 2.21
CA ASP A 167 7.06 -26.78 3.67
C ASP A 167 8.40 -26.46 4.38
N ASP A 168 9.55 -26.68 3.74
CA ASP A 168 10.88 -26.44 4.32
C ASP A 168 11.30 -24.97 4.45
N THR A 169 10.88 -24.08 3.55
CA THR A 169 11.28 -22.66 3.62
C THR A 169 10.43 -21.91 4.66
N ALA A 170 9.16 -22.31 4.78
CA ALA A 170 8.25 -21.86 5.83
C ALA A 170 8.75 -22.30 7.23
N ARG A 171 9.24 -23.53 7.38
CA ARG A 171 9.89 -24.04 8.61
C ARG A 171 11.13 -23.23 9.00
N ARG A 172 11.95 -22.81 8.03
CA ARG A 172 13.16 -22.00 8.28
C ARG A 172 12.81 -20.58 8.72
N GLY A 173 11.78 -19.96 8.13
CA GLY A 173 11.29 -18.63 8.52
C GLY A 173 10.64 -18.60 9.92
N SER A 174 9.83 -19.61 10.26
CA SER A 174 9.20 -19.71 11.59
C SER A 174 10.22 -20.00 12.70
N SER A 175 11.22 -20.84 12.43
CA SER A 175 12.37 -21.09 13.30
C SER A 175 13.18 -19.81 13.58
N LEU A 176 13.55 -19.06 12.53
CA LEU A 176 14.30 -17.81 12.67
C LEU A 176 13.53 -16.74 13.47
N ARG A 177 12.21 -16.66 13.29
CA ARG A 177 11.35 -15.68 13.96
C ARG A 177 11.07 -16.05 15.43
N LYS A 178 10.88 -17.34 15.75
CA LYS A 178 10.80 -17.83 17.15
C LYS A 178 12.11 -17.58 17.91
N ASN A 179 13.24 -17.88 17.28
CA ASN A 179 14.55 -17.59 17.86
C ASN A 179 14.76 -16.08 18.04
N GLY A 180 14.32 -15.26 17.09
CA GLY A 180 14.34 -13.80 17.18
C GLY A 180 13.44 -13.24 18.29
N LEU A 181 12.24 -13.79 18.48
CA LEU A 181 11.31 -13.34 19.53
C LEU A 181 11.84 -13.66 20.92
N LYS A 182 12.34 -14.88 21.14
CA LYS A 182 12.95 -15.27 22.41
C LYS A 182 14.16 -14.38 22.72
N LEU A 183 15.03 -14.17 21.73
CA LEU A 183 16.19 -13.29 21.85
C LEU A 183 15.81 -11.81 22.09
N ALA A 184 14.71 -11.33 21.49
CA ALA A 184 14.20 -9.98 21.73
C ALA A 184 13.65 -9.82 23.16
N GLN A 185 12.90 -10.81 23.65
CA GLN A 185 12.41 -10.84 25.02
C GLN A 185 13.56 -10.87 26.03
N ASP A 186 14.58 -11.69 25.76
CA ASP A 186 15.79 -11.79 26.58
C ASP A 186 16.58 -10.47 26.55
N SER A 187 16.73 -9.85 25.37
CA SER A 187 17.39 -8.55 25.21
C SER A 187 16.65 -7.42 25.93
N ILE A 188 15.31 -7.38 25.87
CA ILE A 188 14.49 -6.39 26.58
C ILE A 188 14.61 -6.58 28.09
N LYS A 189 14.65 -7.82 28.57
CA LYS A 189 14.82 -8.15 29.99
C LYS A 189 16.19 -7.72 30.49
N GLU A 190 17.26 -7.96 29.71
CA GLU A 190 18.61 -7.48 30.00
C GLU A 190 18.68 -5.95 29.99
N LEU A 191 18.13 -5.28 28.96
CA LEU A 191 18.07 -3.82 28.88
C LEU A 191 17.33 -3.21 30.07
N ARG A 192 16.22 -3.80 30.51
CA ARG A 192 15.47 -3.33 31.68
C ARG A 192 16.28 -3.48 32.97
N THR A 193 17.06 -4.56 33.06
CA THR A 193 17.95 -4.83 34.20
C THR A 193 19.13 -3.85 34.23
N GLU A 194 19.72 -3.54 33.08
CA GLU A 194 20.78 -2.53 32.94
C GLU A 194 20.25 -1.11 33.16
N LEU A 195 19.07 -0.76 32.63
CA LEU A 195 18.42 0.54 32.89
C LEU A 195 18.16 0.74 34.39
N ALA A 196 17.82 -0.32 35.13
CA ALA A 196 17.66 -0.26 36.57
C ALA A 196 18.99 -0.01 37.30
N ARG A 197 20.12 -0.56 36.81
CA ARG A 197 21.46 -0.29 37.34
C ARG A 197 22.00 1.09 36.97
N VAL A 198 21.55 1.67 35.86
CA VAL A 198 22.08 2.91 35.27
C VAL A 198 21.19 4.13 35.57
N ARG A 199 20.23 4.00 36.50
CA ARG A 199 19.25 5.04 36.90
C ARG A 199 19.86 6.43 37.25
N PHE A 200 21.16 6.50 37.55
CA PHE A 200 21.87 7.75 37.87
C PHE A 200 22.89 8.22 36.82
N ASN A 201 23.10 7.53 35.69
CA ASN A 201 24.04 7.99 34.67
C ASN A 201 23.69 7.52 33.22
N PRO A 202 22.83 8.24 32.49
CA PRO A 202 22.25 7.79 31.21
C PRO A 202 23.28 7.54 30.09
N PHE A 203 24.49 8.12 30.19
CA PHE A 203 25.55 7.94 29.19
C PHE A 203 26.22 6.55 29.20
N ARG A 204 26.07 5.76 30.27
CA ARG A 204 26.73 4.43 30.38
C ARG A 204 26.04 3.34 29.56
N VAL A 205 24.75 3.51 29.22
CA VAL A 205 23.98 2.55 28.41
C VAL A 205 24.48 2.49 26.97
N SER A 206 24.94 3.62 26.41
CA SER A 206 25.43 3.70 25.03
C SER A 206 26.77 2.95 24.83
N ALA A 207 27.56 2.78 25.89
CA ALA A 207 28.87 2.13 25.84
C ALA A 207 28.83 0.61 26.08
N ALA A 208 27.74 0.06 26.62
CA ALA A 208 27.61 -1.37 26.85
C ALA A 208 27.24 -2.08 25.53
N SER A 209 28.22 -2.68 24.85
CA SER A 209 27.98 -3.48 23.65
C SER A 209 27.43 -4.86 23.99
N ILE A 210 26.13 -4.93 24.29
CA ILE A 210 25.44 -6.17 24.68
C ILE A 210 25.51 -7.19 23.50
N PRO A 211 26.16 -8.35 23.64
CA PRO A 211 26.36 -9.32 22.55
C PRO A 211 25.05 -9.80 21.90
N GLN A 212 23.98 -9.95 22.70
CA GLN A 212 22.66 -10.38 22.25
C GLN A 212 21.99 -9.33 21.32
N THR A 213 22.31 -8.04 21.45
CA THR A 213 21.77 -6.99 20.57
C THR A 213 22.32 -7.08 19.16
N LYS A 214 23.60 -7.47 18.98
CA LYS A 214 24.18 -7.73 17.66
C LYS A 214 23.54 -8.95 17.00
N GLN A 215 23.35 -10.03 17.76
CA GLN A 215 22.68 -11.24 17.26
C GLN A 215 21.22 -10.97 16.90
N LEU A 216 20.50 -10.20 17.73
CA LEU A 216 19.14 -9.73 17.46
C LEU A 216 19.08 -8.85 16.22
N SER A 217 20.02 -7.92 16.03
CA SER A 217 20.10 -7.09 14.83
C SER A 217 20.29 -7.94 13.56
N SER A 218 21.10 -9.00 13.64
CA SER A 218 21.34 -9.90 12.52
C SER A 218 20.13 -10.78 12.18
N LEU A 219 19.37 -11.21 13.20
CA LEU A 219 18.15 -11.99 13.04
C LEU A 219 16.98 -11.12 12.55
N LEU A 220 16.86 -9.90 13.08
CA LEU A 220 15.90 -8.90 12.61
C LEU A 220 16.14 -8.59 11.12
N LYS A 221 17.39 -8.33 10.71
CA LYS A 221 17.74 -8.11 9.29
C LYS A 221 17.35 -9.27 8.38
N ARG A 222 17.28 -10.51 8.90
CA ARG A 222 16.85 -11.70 8.16
C ARG A 222 15.34 -11.95 8.21
N SER A 223 14.62 -11.29 9.12
CA SER A 223 13.16 -11.42 9.28
C SER A 223 12.37 -10.48 8.35
N THR A 224 11.14 -10.88 7.99
CA THR A 224 10.22 -10.03 7.21
C THR A 224 9.93 -8.69 7.90
N ILE A 225 9.76 -8.70 9.23
CA ILE A 225 9.55 -7.48 10.01
C ILE A 225 10.75 -6.55 9.89
N GLY A 226 11.97 -7.05 10.10
CA GLY A 226 13.14 -6.19 10.02
C GLY A 226 13.38 -5.64 8.62
N ARG A 227 13.01 -6.37 7.56
CA ARG A 227 12.99 -5.82 6.19
C ARG A 227 11.95 -4.71 6.02
N LEU A 228 10.73 -4.90 6.52
CA LEU A 228 9.68 -3.88 6.46
C LEU A 228 10.07 -2.61 7.25
N VAL A 229 10.63 -2.77 8.45
CA VAL A 229 11.11 -1.65 9.28
C VAL A 229 12.28 -0.95 8.60
N PHE A 230 13.25 -1.70 8.06
CA PHE A 230 14.37 -1.14 7.33
C PHE A 230 13.89 -0.31 6.13
N TRP A 231 13.01 -0.88 5.29
CA TRP A 231 12.49 -0.16 4.14
C TRP A 231 11.62 1.02 4.55
N ALA A 232 10.76 0.90 5.56
CA ALA A 232 9.98 2.02 6.09
C ALA A 232 10.88 3.17 6.55
N ALA A 233 12.00 2.88 7.20
CA ALA A 233 13.00 3.87 7.60
C ALA A 233 13.70 4.50 6.39
N VAL A 234 14.12 3.70 5.40
CA VAL A 234 14.72 4.20 4.16
C VAL A 234 13.75 5.14 3.42
N TRP A 235 12.50 4.73 3.21
CA TRP A 235 11.49 5.55 2.55
C TRP A 235 11.17 6.82 3.33
N SER A 236 11.09 6.75 4.66
CA SER A 236 10.88 7.91 5.52
C SER A 236 12.05 8.90 5.43
N SER A 237 13.29 8.40 5.44
CA SER A 237 14.49 9.24 5.29
C SER A 237 14.54 9.91 3.93
N LEU A 238 14.21 9.18 2.85
CA LEU A 238 14.10 9.76 1.50
C LEU A 238 12.98 10.80 1.42
N TYR A 239 11.83 10.55 2.04
CA TYR A 239 10.74 11.50 2.12
C TYR A 239 11.19 12.79 2.83
N VAL A 240 11.76 12.66 4.04
CA VAL A 240 12.27 13.81 4.80
C VAL A 240 13.32 14.57 4.00
N PHE A 241 14.24 13.88 3.34
CA PHE A 241 15.22 14.51 2.45
C PHE A 241 14.55 15.26 1.29
N SER A 242 13.55 14.67 0.64
CA SER A 242 12.83 15.31 -0.48
C SER A 242 12.08 16.59 -0.07
N THR A 243 11.53 16.64 1.15
CA THR A 243 10.76 17.78 1.65
C THR A 243 11.56 18.76 2.51
N SER A 244 12.75 18.39 2.93
CA SER A 244 13.59 19.22 3.81
C SER A 244 14.08 20.46 3.07
N TYR A 245 14.19 21.56 3.80
CA TYR A 245 14.74 22.82 3.30
C TYR A 245 16.17 22.67 2.76
N TYR A 246 17.00 21.86 3.44
CA TYR A 246 18.38 21.57 3.03
C TYR A 246 18.48 20.42 2.00
N GLY A 247 17.35 19.81 1.64
CA GLY A 247 17.29 18.75 0.64
C GLY A 247 16.75 19.30 -0.68
N LEU A 248 15.69 18.68 -1.21
CA LEU A 248 15.10 19.09 -2.49
C LEU A 248 14.00 20.16 -2.34
N ASN A 249 13.54 20.43 -1.11
CA ASN A 249 12.50 21.41 -0.79
C ASN A 249 11.21 21.26 -1.65
N LEU A 250 10.84 20.02 -1.96
CA LEU A 250 9.72 19.71 -2.83
C LEU A 250 8.40 19.75 -2.05
N ARG A 251 7.36 20.30 -2.68
CA ARG A 251 6.00 20.31 -2.12
C ARG A 251 5.29 19.03 -2.49
N VAL A 252 4.72 18.34 -1.52
CA VAL A 252 3.99 17.10 -1.81
C VAL A 252 2.69 17.40 -2.57
N SER A 253 2.50 16.72 -3.69
CA SER A 253 1.33 16.86 -4.56
C SER A 253 0.75 15.50 -4.93
N ARG A 254 -0.41 15.19 -4.35
CA ARG A 254 -1.21 14.01 -4.69
C ARG A 254 -1.77 14.07 -6.11
N ARG A 255 -2.08 15.27 -6.62
CA ARG A 255 -2.61 15.47 -7.99
C ARG A 255 -1.58 15.16 -9.06
N LEU A 256 -0.32 15.47 -8.80
CA LEU A 256 0.79 15.12 -9.68
C LEU A 256 1.34 13.72 -9.39
N ALA A 257 1.00 13.13 -8.24
CA ALA A 257 1.64 11.92 -7.72
C ALA A 257 3.17 12.03 -7.70
N ASN A 258 3.68 13.19 -7.28
CA ASN A 258 5.09 13.54 -7.34
C ASN A 258 5.97 12.74 -6.35
N LEU A 259 7.29 12.86 -6.44
CA LEU A 259 8.26 12.06 -5.67
C LEU A 259 8.00 12.07 -4.16
N PRO A 260 7.83 13.22 -3.48
CA PRO A 260 7.49 13.23 -2.05
C PRO A 260 6.19 12.49 -1.72
N TYR A 261 5.18 12.53 -2.60
CA TYR A 261 3.93 11.81 -2.39
C TYR A 261 4.15 10.29 -2.48
N PHE A 262 4.85 9.85 -3.51
CA PHE A 262 5.26 8.45 -3.69
C PHE A 262 6.05 7.93 -2.47
N LEU A 263 7.05 8.69 -2.01
CA LEU A 263 7.88 8.31 -0.86
C LEU A 263 7.07 8.22 0.43
N TRP A 264 6.18 9.19 0.67
CA TRP A 264 5.28 9.19 1.83
C TRP A 264 4.34 7.99 1.84
N VAL A 265 3.67 7.72 0.72
CA VAL A 265 2.76 6.58 0.57
C VAL A 265 3.51 5.27 0.83
N THR A 266 4.69 5.11 0.24
CA THR A 266 5.49 3.89 0.37
C THR A 266 6.00 3.70 1.81
N ALA A 267 6.47 4.78 2.45
CA ALA A 267 6.90 4.77 3.85
C ALA A 267 5.75 4.39 4.79
N PHE A 268 4.59 5.03 4.63
CA PHE A 268 3.41 4.81 5.44
C PHE A 268 2.91 3.37 5.34
N ASN A 269 2.76 2.83 4.12
CA ASN A 269 2.27 1.46 3.94
C ASN A 269 3.28 0.41 4.43
N CYS A 270 4.58 0.59 4.19
CA CYS A 270 5.62 -0.27 4.76
C CYS A 270 5.58 -0.25 6.30
N GLY A 271 5.42 0.94 6.89
CA GLY A 271 5.31 1.13 8.33
C GLY A 271 4.05 0.48 8.92
N GLN A 272 2.91 0.60 8.25
CA GLN A 272 1.67 -0.07 8.67
C GLN A 272 1.79 -1.60 8.62
N LEU A 273 2.35 -2.15 7.55
CA LEU A 273 2.60 -3.58 7.46
C LEU A 273 3.56 -4.05 8.56
N ALA A 274 4.62 -3.28 8.84
CA ALA A 274 5.54 -3.56 9.94
C ALA A 274 4.81 -3.56 11.29
N LEU A 275 3.92 -2.60 11.51
CA LEU A 275 3.11 -2.48 12.73
C LEU A 275 2.17 -3.68 12.90
N PHE A 276 1.43 -4.08 11.86
CA PHE A 276 0.57 -5.27 11.93
C PHE A 276 1.38 -6.54 12.23
N CYS A 277 2.51 -6.73 11.54
CA CYS A 277 3.39 -7.85 11.83
C CYS A 277 3.97 -7.80 13.25
N ALA A 278 4.28 -6.61 13.78
CA ALA A 278 4.75 -6.44 15.14
C ALA A 278 3.67 -6.80 16.17
N ILE A 279 2.43 -6.32 15.97
CA ILE A 279 1.29 -6.65 16.82
C ILE A 279 1.05 -8.16 16.85
N GLU A 280 1.00 -8.82 15.69
CA GLU A 280 0.85 -10.28 15.62
C GLU A 280 1.98 -11.02 16.33
N THR A 281 3.22 -10.54 16.22
CA THR A 281 4.38 -11.21 16.84
C THR A 281 4.42 -11.01 18.35
N LEU A 282 4.01 -9.84 18.85
CA LEU A 282 4.05 -9.50 20.27
C LEU A 282 2.85 -10.06 21.05
N PHE A 283 1.64 -9.93 20.50
CA PHE A 283 0.40 -10.30 21.19
C PHE A 283 -0.08 -11.70 20.85
N PHE A 284 0.25 -12.23 19.67
CA PHE A 284 -0.24 -13.53 19.18
C PHE A 284 0.88 -14.45 18.68
N PRO A 285 1.92 -14.74 19.51
CA PRO A 285 3.05 -15.59 19.09
C PRO A 285 2.62 -17.01 18.70
N GLY A 286 1.43 -17.44 19.13
CA GLY A 286 0.84 -18.74 18.82
C GLY A 286 0.44 -18.92 17.35
N ILE A 287 0.20 -17.86 16.57
CA ILE A 287 -0.18 -17.96 15.14
C ILE A 287 0.95 -18.65 14.36
N TYR A 288 2.17 -18.18 14.56
CA TYR A 288 3.35 -18.66 13.84
C TYR A 288 3.96 -19.94 14.42
N ALA A 289 3.39 -20.46 15.50
CA ALA A 289 3.77 -21.74 16.08
C ALA A 289 2.99 -22.91 15.48
N ALA A 290 1.95 -22.65 14.67
CA ALA A 290 1.17 -23.65 13.96
C ALA A 290 2.04 -24.47 13.01
N LYS A 291 1.78 -25.79 12.95
CA LYS A 291 2.52 -26.72 12.08
C LYS A 291 1.89 -26.87 10.70
N SER A 292 0.62 -26.49 10.55
CA SER A 292 -0.15 -26.55 9.31
C SER A 292 -0.64 -25.15 8.91
N GLN A 293 -0.74 -24.91 7.59
CA GLN A 293 -1.29 -23.69 7.01
C GLN A 293 -2.75 -23.44 7.43
N GLU A 294 -3.54 -24.51 7.60
CA GLU A 294 -4.94 -24.39 8.06
C GLU A 294 -5.01 -23.92 9.51
N GLU A 295 -4.13 -24.45 10.36
CA GLU A 295 -4.06 -24.08 11.78
C GLU A 295 -3.54 -22.64 11.95
N GLU A 296 -2.56 -22.22 11.13
CA GLU A 296 -2.10 -20.83 11.08
C GLU A 296 -3.24 -19.89 10.66
N SER A 297 -3.96 -20.24 9.60
CA SER A 297 -5.08 -19.44 9.09
C SER A 297 -6.21 -19.32 10.12
N ARG A 298 -6.51 -20.41 10.85
CA ARG A 298 -7.52 -20.40 11.93
C ARG A 298 -7.10 -19.46 13.07
N ARG A 299 -5.87 -19.60 13.56
CA ARG A 299 -5.34 -18.75 14.64
C ARG A 299 -5.22 -17.28 14.22
N ALA A 300 -4.86 -17.02 12.96
CA ALA A 300 -4.84 -15.67 12.41
C ALA A 300 -6.25 -15.07 12.35
N LYS A 301 -7.26 -15.86 11.97
CA LYS A 301 -8.66 -15.43 11.97
C LYS A 301 -9.19 -15.16 13.38
N GLU A 302 -8.80 -15.96 14.37
CA GLU A 302 -9.12 -15.74 15.79
C GLU A 302 -8.48 -14.46 16.35
N ALA A 303 -7.26 -14.14 15.92
CA ALA A 303 -6.55 -12.92 16.32
C ALA A 303 -7.03 -11.65 15.58
N THR A 304 -7.71 -11.81 14.45
CA THR A 304 -8.23 -10.70 13.66
C THR A 304 -9.54 -10.19 14.25
N SER A 305 -9.66 -8.87 14.45
CA SER A 305 -10.92 -8.24 14.88
C SER A 305 -12.06 -8.57 13.93
N ARG A 306 -13.27 -8.83 14.46
CA ARG A 306 -14.46 -9.13 13.66
C ARG A 306 -14.76 -8.05 12.61
N VAL A 307 -14.62 -6.78 12.99
CA VAL A 307 -14.83 -5.66 12.07
C VAL A 307 -13.83 -5.75 10.91
N LEU A 308 -12.54 -5.93 11.22
CA LEU A 308 -11.50 -6.03 10.19
C LEU A 308 -11.71 -7.23 9.26
N ASN A 309 -12.11 -8.38 9.82
CA ASN A 309 -12.45 -9.57 9.02
C ASN A 309 -13.65 -9.31 8.10
N ALA A 310 -14.69 -8.65 8.60
CA ALA A 310 -15.88 -8.30 7.82
C ALA A 310 -15.55 -7.36 6.64
N PHE A 311 -14.71 -6.35 6.87
CA PHE A 311 -14.22 -5.45 5.81
C PHE A 311 -13.36 -6.18 4.78
N ASN A 312 -12.47 -7.08 5.22
CA ASN A 312 -11.59 -7.83 4.31
C ASN A 312 -12.36 -8.85 3.46
N ARG A 313 -13.43 -9.44 4.00
CA ARG A 313 -14.22 -10.47 3.33
C ARG A 313 -14.92 -9.98 2.05
N ASN A 314 -15.49 -8.78 2.10
CA ASN A 314 -16.25 -8.18 1.01
C ASN A 314 -15.68 -6.80 0.59
N GLY A 315 -14.35 -6.68 0.59
CA GLY A 315 -13.66 -5.40 0.44
C GLY A 315 -14.05 -4.60 -0.81
N LEU A 316 -14.16 -5.27 -1.96
CA LEU A 316 -14.58 -4.60 -3.21
C LEU A 316 -16.03 -4.11 -3.13
N ALA A 317 -16.96 -4.94 -2.66
CA ALA A 317 -18.38 -4.57 -2.54
C ALA A 317 -18.59 -3.42 -1.53
N LEU A 318 -17.92 -3.47 -0.38
CA LEU A 318 -17.96 -2.39 0.62
C LEU A 318 -17.32 -1.11 0.08
N PHE A 319 -16.26 -1.22 -0.71
CA PHE A 319 -15.66 -0.08 -1.40
C PHE A 319 -16.61 0.54 -2.43
N LEU A 320 -17.35 -0.26 -3.19
CA LEU A 320 -18.38 0.24 -4.11
C LEU A 320 -19.52 0.94 -3.37
N LEU A 321 -20.02 0.31 -2.30
CA LEU A 321 -21.04 0.88 -1.44
C LEU A 321 -20.59 2.21 -0.83
N ALA A 322 -19.35 2.28 -0.36
CA ALA A 322 -18.74 3.49 0.15
C ALA A 322 -18.76 4.62 -0.90
N ASN A 323 -18.36 4.34 -2.15
CA ASN A 323 -18.40 5.33 -3.23
C ASN A 323 -19.84 5.76 -3.60
N LEU A 324 -20.81 4.85 -3.51
CA LEU A 324 -22.22 5.18 -3.76
C LEU A 324 -22.78 6.07 -2.63
N LEU A 325 -22.49 5.73 -1.37
CA LEU A 325 -22.94 6.48 -0.20
C LEU A 325 -22.31 7.87 -0.14
N THR A 326 -21.03 8.03 -0.51
CA THR A 326 -20.43 9.38 -0.60
C THR A 326 -21.08 10.21 -1.69
N GLY A 327 -21.38 9.61 -2.85
CA GLY A 327 -22.16 10.26 -3.90
C GLY A 327 -23.53 10.72 -3.40
N LEU A 328 -24.26 9.84 -2.68
CA LEU A 328 -25.56 10.16 -2.09
C LEU A 328 -25.48 11.31 -1.10
N VAL A 329 -24.50 11.30 -0.19
CA VAL A 329 -24.29 12.39 0.78
C VAL A 329 -24.04 13.72 0.08
N ASN A 330 -23.22 13.73 -0.96
CA ASN A 330 -22.89 14.94 -1.71
C ASN A 330 -24.07 15.49 -2.54
N LEU A 331 -25.02 14.64 -2.94
CA LEU A 331 -26.24 15.06 -3.64
C LEU A 331 -27.34 15.52 -2.68
N THR A 332 -27.37 15.00 -1.45
CA THR A 332 -28.43 15.27 -0.48
C THR A 332 -28.11 16.43 0.45
N ILE A 333 -26.83 16.70 0.71
CA ILE A 333 -26.37 17.73 1.64
C ILE A 333 -25.40 18.68 0.93
N PRO A 334 -25.57 20.01 1.04
CA PRO A 334 -24.61 20.98 0.52
C PRO A 334 -23.33 20.96 1.37
N THR A 335 -22.45 19.99 1.09
CA THR A 335 -21.25 19.69 1.89
C THR A 335 -20.29 20.87 2.01
N LEU A 336 -20.21 21.73 0.99
CA LEU A 336 -19.39 22.95 1.00
C LEU A 336 -19.82 24.01 2.03
N ARG A 337 -21.07 23.97 2.48
CA ARG A 337 -21.64 24.96 3.42
C ARG A 337 -21.96 24.36 4.79
N THR A 338 -21.58 23.10 5.00
CA THR A 338 -21.93 22.34 6.19
C THR A 338 -20.98 22.68 7.34
N THR A 339 -21.51 22.89 8.54
CA THR A 339 -20.71 23.18 9.74
C THR A 339 -19.86 21.98 10.17
N GLN A 340 -18.79 22.22 10.94
CA GLN A 340 -17.90 21.14 11.40
C GLN A 340 -18.65 20.03 12.16
N MET A 341 -19.60 20.38 13.02
CA MET A 341 -20.39 19.40 13.79
C MET A 341 -21.29 18.55 12.90
N GLN A 342 -21.97 19.17 11.92
CA GLN A 342 -22.78 18.44 10.96
C GLN A 342 -21.90 17.52 10.09
N SER A 343 -20.73 18.00 9.65
CA SER A 343 -19.77 17.18 8.89
C SER A 343 -19.30 15.97 9.70
N MET A 344 -19.00 16.15 10.99
CA MET A 344 -18.63 15.03 11.87
C MET A 344 -19.79 14.05 12.07
N ALA A 345 -21.02 14.54 12.25
CA ALA A 345 -22.20 13.68 12.38
C ALA A 345 -22.44 12.85 11.10
N VAL A 346 -22.32 13.46 9.93
CA VAL A 346 -22.41 12.77 8.64
C VAL A 346 -21.33 11.71 8.50
N LEU A 347 -20.08 12.01 8.86
CA LEU A 347 -18.98 11.03 8.82
C LEU A 347 -19.20 9.87 9.78
N VAL A 348 -19.67 10.12 11.01
CA VAL A 348 -20.00 9.07 11.97
C VAL A 348 -21.13 8.19 11.44
N ALA A 349 -22.22 8.79 10.97
CA ALA A 349 -23.34 8.05 10.39
C ALA A 349 -22.89 7.18 9.19
N TYR A 350 -22.09 7.76 8.30
CA TYR A 350 -21.50 7.06 7.16
C TYR A 350 -20.65 5.86 7.59
N MET A 351 -19.74 6.05 8.55
CA MET A 351 -18.90 4.97 9.08
C MET A 351 -19.72 3.89 9.79
N SER A 352 -20.75 4.27 10.54
CA SER A 352 -21.66 3.34 11.23
C SER A 352 -22.47 2.50 10.25
N ILE A 353 -23.02 3.12 9.19
CA ILE A 353 -23.77 2.40 8.15
C ILE A 353 -22.87 1.40 7.44
N LEU A 354 -21.68 1.83 6.99
CA LEU A 354 -20.74 0.93 6.32
C LEU A 354 -20.29 -0.23 7.21
N SER A 355 -19.97 0.05 8.48
CA SER A 355 -19.57 -0.98 9.44
C SER A 355 -20.73 -1.94 9.74
N GLY A 356 -21.96 -1.43 9.87
CA GLY A 356 -23.15 -2.24 10.08
C GLY A 356 -23.43 -3.17 8.89
N VAL A 357 -23.31 -2.67 7.66
CA VAL A 357 -23.45 -3.51 6.45
C VAL A 357 -22.35 -4.55 6.37
N ALA A 358 -21.08 -4.18 6.64
CA ALA A 358 -19.97 -5.11 6.65
C ALA A 358 -20.20 -6.25 7.65
N LEU A 359 -20.56 -5.92 8.89
CA LEU A 359 -20.83 -6.89 9.95
C LEU A 359 -22.08 -7.73 9.66
N GLY A 360 -23.12 -7.14 9.08
CA GLY A 360 -24.32 -7.87 8.65
C GLY A 360 -24.01 -8.91 7.58
N LEU A 361 -23.26 -8.53 6.54
CA LEU A 361 -22.82 -9.48 5.50
C LEU A 361 -21.97 -10.62 6.08
N ASP A 362 -21.10 -10.32 7.04
CA ASP A 362 -20.30 -11.36 7.71
C ASP A 362 -21.16 -12.26 8.60
N ALA A 363 -22.14 -11.72 9.33
CA ALA A 363 -23.07 -12.47 10.18
C ALA A 363 -23.96 -13.43 9.38
N TYR A 364 -24.44 -13.01 8.20
CA TYR A 364 -25.19 -13.87 7.28
C TYR A 364 -24.30 -14.77 6.41
N ASN A 365 -22.98 -14.75 6.63
CA ASN A 365 -22.01 -15.54 5.89
C ASN A 365 -22.06 -15.31 4.36
N ILE A 366 -22.41 -14.10 3.93
CA ILE A 366 -22.53 -13.73 2.52
C ILE A 366 -21.15 -13.31 1.97
N SER A 367 -20.75 -13.91 0.86
CA SER A 367 -19.55 -13.57 0.09
C SER A 367 -19.99 -13.02 -1.26
N ILE A 368 -19.77 -11.73 -1.47
CA ILE A 368 -20.03 -11.09 -2.75
C ILE A 368 -18.72 -11.15 -3.55
N LYS A 369 -18.63 -12.09 -4.49
CA LYS A 369 -17.57 -12.11 -5.49
C LYS A 369 -18.02 -11.23 -6.66
N VAL A 370 -17.42 -10.05 -6.77
CA VAL A 370 -17.59 -9.13 -7.92
C VAL A 370 -16.41 -9.26 -8.84
#